data_AF-A0A350X4W7-F1
#
_entry.id   AF-A0A350X4W7-F1
#
_cell.length_a   1.000
_cell.length_b   1.000
_cell.length_c   1.000
_cell.angle_alpha   90.00
_cell.angle_beta   90.00
_cell.angle_gamma   90.00
#
_symmetry.space_group_name_H-M   'P 1'
#
loop_
_entity.id
_entity.type
_entity.pdbx_description
1 polymer ?
#
loop_
_entity_poly.entity_id
_entity_poly.type
_entity_poly.pdbx_seq_one_letter_code
_entity_poly.pdbx_strand_id
1 'polypeptide(L)'
;MRFNNQSVPNFADASSRASSNIARRIVEKLQGEVSIGRIAGQTSGKVFEDLVLEFIQDCFGRLAHLRPGTWGIKKVSSRDRLSIAQFEQYTHLVILDEAARSNPALAAALGSDYTITPDIVMFRVPKPDDRINAISELVDEESANYAILRERNNRASILHASISCKWTIRSDRSQNCRTEALNLIRNRKGKLPHIIVVTAEPLPSRIASIALGTGDIDCVYHFALYELMAAVTEADLEDAGEMLRIMVEGKRLRDISDLPLDLAV
;
A
#
# COMPACT_ATOMS: atom_id res chain seq x y z
N MET A 1 -13.34 0.88 17.17
CA MET A 1 -11.94 1.11 17.63
C MET A 1 -11.78 0.67 19.08
N ARG A 2 -10.55 0.53 19.61
CA ARG A 2 -10.36 0.10 21.02
C ARG A 2 -9.61 1.10 21.88
N PHE A 3 -10.01 1.20 23.15
CA PHE A 3 -9.35 2.03 24.15
C PHE A 3 -8.68 1.14 25.18
N ASN A 4 -7.48 1.52 25.61
CA ASN A 4 -6.84 0.89 26.76
C ASN A 4 -7.48 1.38 28.08
N ASN A 5 -7.03 0.83 29.21
CA ASN A 5 -7.56 1.19 30.54
C ASN A 5 -7.28 2.67 30.94
N GLN A 6 -6.43 3.39 30.21
CA GLN A 6 -6.13 4.81 30.39
C GLN A 6 -6.93 5.70 29.42
N SER A 7 -7.96 5.15 28.77
CA SER A 7 -8.75 5.85 27.74
C SER A 7 -7.90 6.40 26.59
N VAL A 8 -6.89 5.63 26.17
CA VAL A 8 -6.05 5.94 25.00
C VAL A 8 -6.42 5.00 23.85
N PRO A 9 -6.73 5.53 22.65
CA PRO A 9 -7.03 4.72 21.47
C PRO A 9 -5.86 3.81 21.07
N ASN A 10 -6.17 2.64 20.51
CA ASN A 10 -5.20 1.59 20.18
C ASN A 10 -4.31 1.88 18.96
N PHE A 11 -4.46 3.05 18.33
CA PHE A 11 -3.57 3.58 17.30
C PHE A 11 -2.71 4.76 17.80
N ALA A 12 -2.81 5.10 19.09
CA ALA A 12 -2.00 6.14 19.70
C ALA A 12 -0.80 5.57 20.47
N ASP A 13 0.23 6.40 20.63
CA ASP A 13 1.29 6.17 21.58
C ASP A 13 0.89 6.72 22.96
N ALA A 14 0.61 5.82 23.90
CA ALA A 14 0.22 6.17 25.27
C ALA A 14 1.29 6.95 26.04
N SER A 15 2.56 6.89 25.63
CA SER A 15 3.64 7.70 26.22
C SER A 15 3.72 9.12 25.65
N SER A 16 3.05 9.39 24.52
CA SER A 16 2.99 10.70 23.89
C SER A 16 1.64 11.36 24.17
N ARG A 17 1.67 12.46 24.94
CA ARG A 17 0.48 13.28 25.22
C ARG A 17 -0.18 13.79 23.93
N ALA A 18 0.63 14.26 22.97
CA ALA A 18 0.15 14.74 21.68
C ALA A 18 -0.53 13.61 20.88
N SER A 19 0.11 12.44 20.78
CA SER A 19 -0.44 11.28 20.06
C SER A 19 -1.78 10.84 20.64
N SER A 20 -1.83 10.72 21.97
CA SER A 20 -3.04 10.32 22.69
C SER A 20 -4.17 11.35 22.55
N ASN A 21 -3.86 12.65 22.60
CA ASN A 21 -4.83 13.73 22.45
C ASN A 21 -5.43 13.75 21.03
N ILE A 22 -4.59 13.75 19.99
CA ILE A 22 -5.02 13.75 18.59
C ILE A 22 -5.88 12.52 18.30
N ALA A 23 -5.41 11.33 18.69
CA ALA A 23 -6.14 10.10 18.44
C ALA A 23 -7.53 10.09 19.09
N ARG A 24 -7.68 10.58 20.33
CA ARG A 24 -9.00 10.66 20.99
C ARG A 24 -9.96 11.54 20.19
N ARG A 25 -9.50 12.72 19.76
CA ARG A 25 -10.29 13.65 18.94
C ARG A 25 -10.69 13.03 17.60
N ILE A 26 -9.81 12.26 16.96
CA ILE A 26 -10.16 11.50 15.74
C ILE A 26 -11.31 10.53 16.04
N VAL A 27 -11.24 9.75 17.12
CA VAL A 27 -12.34 8.83 17.48
C VAL A 27 -13.64 9.58 17.75
N GLU A 28 -13.59 10.67 18.51
CA GLU A 28 -14.76 11.49 18.84
C GLU A 28 -15.46 12.00 17.57
N LYS A 29 -14.68 12.37 16.54
CA LYS A 29 -15.19 12.84 15.25
C LYS A 29 -15.76 11.73 14.37
N LEU A 30 -15.16 10.54 14.40
CA LEU A 30 -15.63 9.40 13.62
C LEU A 30 -16.95 8.82 14.13
N GLN A 31 -17.36 9.13 15.37
CA GLN A 31 -18.62 8.69 15.99
C GLN A 31 -18.86 7.17 15.93
N GLY A 32 -17.79 6.38 15.78
CA GLY A 32 -17.88 4.93 15.64
C GLY A 32 -17.95 4.20 16.99
N GLU A 33 -18.31 2.92 16.93
CA GLU A 33 -18.33 2.09 18.14
C GLU A 33 -16.93 1.92 18.75
N VAL A 34 -16.89 2.13 20.06
CA VAL A 34 -15.67 2.00 20.88
C VAL A 34 -15.81 0.82 21.82
N SER A 35 -14.81 -0.07 21.81
CA SER A 35 -14.72 -1.16 22.79
C SER A 35 -13.55 -0.93 23.74
N ILE A 36 -13.69 -1.42 24.98
CA ILE A 36 -12.62 -1.40 25.97
C ILE A 36 -11.78 -2.67 25.83
N GLY A 37 -10.46 -2.53 25.95
CA GLY A 37 -9.55 -3.66 26.08
C GLY A 37 -8.40 -3.62 25.09
N ARG A 38 -7.23 -4.09 25.55
CA ARG A 38 -6.03 -4.13 24.74
C ARG A 38 -6.18 -5.13 23.60
N ILE A 39 -5.76 -4.73 22.41
CA ILE A 39 -5.54 -5.64 21.28
C ILE A 39 -4.05 -5.77 21.05
N ALA A 40 -3.58 -6.98 20.72
CA ALA A 40 -2.19 -7.18 20.36
C ALA A 40 -1.88 -6.45 19.04
N GLY A 41 -0.70 -5.83 18.94
CA GLY A 41 -0.33 -5.03 17.78
C GLY A 41 -0.32 -5.81 16.45
N GLN A 42 0.01 -7.10 16.51
CA GLN A 42 -0.07 -7.99 15.34
C GLN A 42 -1.52 -8.22 14.90
N THR A 43 -2.44 -8.36 15.85
CA THR A 43 -3.87 -8.53 15.56
C THR A 43 -4.46 -7.25 14.97
N SER A 44 -4.14 -6.08 15.52
CA SER A 44 -4.61 -4.80 14.97
C SER A 44 -4.05 -4.54 13.57
N GLY A 45 -2.79 -4.91 13.30
CA GLY A 45 -2.21 -4.83 11.96
C GLY A 45 -2.98 -5.66 10.94
N LYS A 46 -3.22 -6.95 11.24
CA LYS A 46 -3.97 -7.85 10.35
C LYS A 46 -5.41 -7.37 10.11
N VAL A 47 -6.11 -6.94 11.15
CA VAL A 47 -7.46 -6.40 11.03
C VAL A 47 -7.47 -5.13 10.17
N PHE A 48 -6.46 -4.27 10.31
CA PHE A 48 -6.34 -3.08 9.48
C PHE A 48 -6.11 -3.43 8.01
N GLU A 49 -5.23 -4.40 7.72
CA GLU A 49 -5.05 -4.92 6.36
C GLU A 49 -6.37 -5.49 5.79
N ASP A 50 -7.14 -6.23 6.58
CA ASP A 50 -8.42 -6.80 6.13
C ASP A 50 -9.44 -5.69 5.78
N LEU A 51 -9.55 -4.66 6.62
CA LEU A 51 -10.44 -3.52 6.38
C LEU A 51 -10.02 -2.69 5.16
N VAL A 52 -8.72 -2.46 4.97
CA VAL A 52 -8.20 -1.76 3.78
C VAL A 52 -8.46 -2.60 2.52
N LEU A 53 -8.27 -3.92 2.58
CA LEU A 53 -8.58 -4.82 1.47
C LEU A 53 -10.06 -4.70 1.07
N GLU A 54 -10.98 -4.85 2.02
CA GLU A 54 -12.42 -4.77 1.80
C GLU A 54 -12.82 -3.41 1.21
N PHE A 55 -12.32 -2.32 1.79
CA PHE A 55 -12.57 -0.97 1.29
C PHE A 55 -12.16 -0.79 -0.17
N ILE A 56 -10.95 -1.26 -0.55
CA ILE A 56 -10.47 -1.11 -1.93
C ILE A 56 -11.27 -2.00 -2.88
N GLN A 57 -11.60 -3.24 -2.48
CA GLN A 57 -12.43 -4.13 -3.27
C GLN A 57 -13.80 -3.52 -3.58
N ASP A 58 -14.46 -2.97 -2.56
CA ASP A 58 -15.78 -2.36 -2.69
C ASP A 58 -15.78 -1.07 -3.51
N CYS A 59 -14.82 -0.19 -3.25
CA CYS A 59 -14.75 1.11 -3.92
C CYS A 59 -14.21 0.98 -5.35
N PHE A 60 -13.07 0.30 -5.54
CA PHE A 60 -12.46 0.16 -6.87
C PHE A 60 -13.32 -0.72 -7.80
N GLY A 61 -14.03 -1.72 -7.25
CA GLY A 61 -14.98 -2.54 -8.02
C GLY A 61 -16.06 -1.72 -8.75
N ARG A 62 -16.40 -0.53 -8.24
CA ARG A 62 -17.38 0.39 -8.85
C ARG A 62 -16.78 1.28 -9.95
N LEU A 63 -15.45 1.30 -10.10
CA LEU A 63 -14.73 2.14 -11.05
C LEU A 63 -14.39 1.42 -12.36
N ALA A 64 -15.01 0.28 -12.65
CA ALA A 64 -14.77 -0.51 -13.86
C ALA A 64 -14.94 0.30 -15.16
N HIS A 65 -15.80 1.31 -15.17
CA HIS A 65 -16.01 2.21 -16.32
C HIS A 65 -14.88 3.22 -16.52
N LEU A 66 -14.20 3.64 -15.44
CA LEU A 66 -13.03 4.52 -15.51
C LEU A 66 -11.75 3.73 -15.80
N ARG A 67 -11.65 2.52 -15.24
CA ARG A 67 -10.46 1.67 -15.38
C ARG A 67 -10.84 0.21 -15.70
N PRO A 68 -11.21 -0.09 -16.95
CA PRO A 68 -11.70 -1.42 -17.32
C PRO A 68 -10.60 -2.48 -17.27
N GLY A 69 -10.97 -3.67 -16.79
CA GLY A 69 -10.08 -4.82 -16.72
C GLY A 69 -10.61 -5.89 -15.77
N THR A 70 -10.01 -7.06 -15.83
CA THR A 70 -10.20 -8.11 -14.83
C THR A 70 -9.17 -7.86 -13.72
N TRP A 71 -9.65 -7.38 -12.58
CA TRP A 71 -8.83 -6.98 -11.45
C TRP A 71 -8.92 -8.02 -10.33
N GLY A 72 -7.79 -8.31 -9.70
CA GLY A 72 -7.72 -9.05 -8.44
C GLY A 72 -7.06 -8.19 -7.38
N ILE A 73 -7.59 -8.23 -6.15
CA ILE A 73 -7.02 -7.56 -4.99
C ILE A 73 -6.96 -8.60 -3.88
N LYS A 74 -5.78 -8.84 -3.32
CA LYS A 74 -5.59 -9.84 -2.26
C LYS A 74 -4.52 -9.42 -1.27
N LYS A 75 -4.64 -9.91 -0.04
CA LYS A 75 -3.54 -9.90 0.93
C LYS A 75 -2.46 -10.88 0.54
N VAL A 76 -1.22 -10.54 0.87
CA VAL A 76 -0.08 -11.43 0.72
C VAL A 76 0.30 -12.00 2.09
N SER A 77 0.64 -13.28 2.13
CA SER A 77 1.11 -13.88 3.38
C SER A 77 2.59 -13.55 3.58
N SER A 78 2.97 -13.16 4.80
CA SER A 78 4.37 -12.88 5.19
C SER A 78 5.33 -14.07 5.07
N ARG A 79 4.82 -15.26 4.76
CA ARG A 79 5.62 -16.48 4.53
C ARG A 79 6.06 -16.62 3.08
N ASP A 80 5.48 -15.85 2.17
CA ASP A 80 5.76 -15.93 0.74
C ASP A 80 6.79 -14.88 0.32
N ARG A 81 8.06 -15.21 0.55
CA ARG A 81 9.22 -14.33 0.28
C ARG A 81 9.38 -13.95 -1.19
N LEU A 82 8.76 -14.68 -2.12
CA LEU A 82 8.78 -14.41 -3.55
C LEU A 82 7.37 -14.06 -4.07
N SER A 83 6.51 -13.55 -3.19
CA SER A 83 5.11 -13.27 -3.53
C SER A 83 4.94 -12.39 -4.76
N ILE A 84 5.82 -11.43 -5.01
CA ILE A 84 5.72 -10.58 -6.19
C ILE A 84 6.20 -11.26 -7.47
N ALA A 85 7.00 -12.32 -7.38
CA ALA A 85 7.56 -13.03 -8.52
C ALA A 85 6.48 -13.81 -9.31
N GLN A 86 5.26 -13.94 -8.76
CA GLN A 86 4.11 -14.44 -9.50
C GLN A 86 3.56 -13.44 -10.55
N PHE A 87 4.00 -12.18 -10.50
CA PHE A 87 3.55 -11.13 -11.40
C PHE A 87 4.58 -10.86 -12.51
N GLU A 88 4.06 -10.54 -13.70
CA GLU A 88 4.84 -10.45 -14.94
C GLU A 88 6.09 -9.58 -14.80
N GLN A 89 5.99 -8.42 -14.14
CA GLN A 89 7.13 -7.51 -14.01
C GLN A 89 8.31 -8.08 -13.20
N TYR A 90 8.07 -9.15 -12.42
CA TYR A 90 8.99 -9.68 -11.43
C TYR A 90 9.21 -11.20 -11.55
N THR A 91 8.69 -11.86 -12.60
CA THR A 91 8.84 -13.31 -12.83
C THR A 91 10.29 -13.78 -12.83
N HIS A 92 11.20 -12.95 -13.36
CA HIS A 92 12.64 -13.20 -13.37
C HIS A 92 13.28 -13.32 -11.98
N LEU A 93 12.63 -12.85 -10.91
CA LEU A 93 13.15 -12.99 -9.55
C LEU A 93 13.22 -14.45 -9.10
N VAL A 94 12.38 -15.35 -9.65
CA VAL A 94 12.47 -16.79 -9.39
C VAL A 94 13.83 -17.33 -9.83
N ILE A 95 14.26 -16.94 -11.04
CA ILE A 95 15.54 -17.37 -11.61
C ILE A 95 16.71 -16.82 -10.77
N LEU A 96 16.61 -15.58 -10.29
CA LEU A 96 17.63 -14.99 -9.42
C LEU A 96 17.74 -15.71 -8.07
N ASP A 97 16.61 -16.05 -7.44
CA ASP A 97 16.58 -16.80 -6.18
C ASP A 97 17.20 -18.21 -6.35
N GLU A 98 16.83 -18.92 -7.42
CA GLU A 98 17.39 -20.24 -7.75
C GLU A 98 18.91 -20.18 -7.99
N ALA A 99 19.37 -19.18 -8.74
CA ALA A 99 20.79 -18.97 -9.01
C ALA A 99 21.56 -18.62 -7.71
N ALA A 100 20.99 -17.76 -6.86
CA ALA A 100 21.59 -17.38 -5.59
C ALA A 100 21.71 -18.58 -4.63
N ARG A 101 20.68 -19.43 -4.53
CA ARG A 101 20.74 -20.66 -3.71
C ARG A 101 21.82 -21.63 -4.16
N SER A 102 22.13 -21.63 -5.46
CA SER A 102 23.12 -22.53 -6.06
C SER A 102 24.55 -21.98 -5.98
N ASN A 103 24.75 -20.70 -5.65
CA ASN A 103 26.06 -20.06 -5.60
C ASN A 103 26.20 -19.05 -4.44
N PRO A 104 26.96 -19.37 -3.38
CA PRO A 104 27.15 -18.50 -2.22
C PRO A 104 27.73 -17.11 -2.53
N ALA A 105 28.61 -17.00 -3.54
CA ALA A 105 29.17 -15.71 -3.94
C ALA A 105 28.11 -14.83 -4.60
N LEU A 106 27.22 -15.44 -5.40
CA LEU A 106 26.10 -14.74 -6.00
C LEU A 106 25.06 -14.34 -4.95
N ALA A 107 24.78 -15.20 -3.97
CA ALA A 107 23.93 -14.86 -2.83
C ALA A 107 24.47 -13.67 -2.03
N ALA A 108 25.79 -13.60 -1.80
CA ALA A 108 26.42 -12.48 -1.11
C ALA A 108 26.33 -11.17 -1.92
N ALA A 109 26.39 -11.23 -3.25
CA ALA A 109 26.33 -10.07 -4.13
C ALA A 109 24.89 -9.56 -4.38
N LEU A 110 23.92 -10.47 -4.54
CA LEU A 110 22.51 -10.13 -4.76
C LEU A 110 21.77 -9.79 -3.46
N GLY A 111 22.28 -10.27 -2.31
CA GLY A 111 21.62 -10.15 -1.01
C GLY A 111 20.30 -10.90 -0.94
N SER A 112 19.44 -10.50 -0.02
CA SER A 112 18.06 -10.99 0.11
C SER A 112 17.02 -9.89 -0.21
N ASP A 113 17.45 -8.76 -0.75
CA ASP A 113 16.61 -7.57 -0.89
C ASP A 113 15.50 -7.75 -1.94
N TYR A 114 15.58 -8.77 -2.81
CA TYR A 114 14.47 -9.10 -3.72
C TYR A 114 13.27 -9.79 -3.03
N THR A 115 13.36 -10.11 -1.74
CA THR A 115 12.22 -10.67 -0.99
C THR A 115 11.28 -9.57 -0.51
N ILE A 116 10.40 -9.12 -1.41
CA ILE A 116 9.39 -8.09 -1.11
C ILE A 116 8.08 -8.80 -0.80
N THR A 117 7.49 -8.47 0.35
CA THR A 117 6.18 -9.00 0.74
C THR A 117 5.26 -7.84 1.10
N PRO A 118 4.65 -7.17 0.10
CA PRO A 118 3.70 -6.11 0.38
C PRO A 118 2.49 -6.66 1.13
N ASP A 119 1.81 -5.83 1.92
CA ASP A 119 0.71 -6.32 2.75
C ASP A 119 -0.52 -6.70 1.87
N ILE A 120 -0.85 -5.84 0.89
CA ILE A 120 -1.91 -6.05 -0.10
C ILE A 120 -1.35 -5.80 -1.50
N VAL A 121 -1.79 -6.60 -2.47
CA VAL A 121 -1.50 -6.40 -3.89
C VAL A 121 -2.79 -6.29 -4.69
N MET A 122 -2.76 -5.41 -5.68
CA MET A 122 -3.76 -5.32 -6.73
C MET A 122 -3.10 -5.65 -8.06
N PHE A 123 -3.74 -6.46 -8.89
CA PHE A 123 -3.19 -6.93 -10.13
C PHE A 123 -4.26 -7.03 -11.22
N ARG A 124 -3.80 -7.00 -12.47
CA ARG A 124 -4.61 -7.14 -13.66
C ARG A 124 -4.33 -8.47 -14.35
N VAL A 125 -5.37 -9.18 -14.73
CA VAL A 125 -5.22 -10.42 -15.52
C VAL A 125 -5.04 -10.06 -17.01
N PRO A 126 -4.11 -10.72 -17.73
CA PRO A 126 -4.01 -10.65 -19.18
C PRO A 126 -5.34 -10.99 -19.88
N LYS A 127 -5.51 -10.49 -21.09
CA LYS A 127 -6.74 -10.56 -21.88
C LYS A 127 -6.53 -11.50 -23.08
N PRO A 128 -7.47 -12.42 -23.36
CA PRO A 128 -7.44 -13.19 -24.59
C PRO A 128 -7.77 -12.33 -25.81
N ASP A 129 -7.33 -12.79 -26.99
CA ASP A 129 -7.44 -12.03 -28.24
C ASP A 129 -8.90 -11.79 -28.66
N ASP A 130 -9.82 -12.72 -28.38
CA ASP A 130 -11.27 -12.55 -28.63
C ASP A 130 -11.84 -11.31 -27.91
N ARG A 131 -11.33 -11.04 -26.70
CA ARG A 131 -11.71 -9.88 -25.92
C ARG A 131 -10.98 -8.62 -26.37
N ILE A 132 -9.75 -8.71 -26.84
CA ILE A 132 -9.01 -7.55 -27.39
C ILE A 132 -9.68 -7.10 -28.69
N ASN A 133 -10.03 -8.06 -29.54
CA ASN A 133 -10.66 -7.84 -30.84
C ASN A 133 -12.19 -7.68 -30.79
N ALA A 134 -12.76 -7.44 -29.61
CA ALA A 134 -14.21 -7.43 -29.41
C ALA A 134 -14.97 -6.34 -30.20
N ILE A 135 -14.29 -5.25 -30.57
CA ILE A 135 -14.89 -4.13 -31.34
C ILE A 135 -14.34 -4.12 -32.77
N SER A 136 -13.04 -4.38 -32.93
CA SER A 136 -12.34 -4.41 -34.22
C SER A 136 -11.16 -5.36 -34.14
N GLU A 137 -10.70 -5.88 -35.27
CA GLU A 137 -9.47 -6.68 -35.33
C GLU A 137 -8.25 -5.78 -35.06
N LEU A 138 -7.66 -5.92 -33.86
CA LEU A 138 -6.52 -5.11 -33.40
C LEU A 138 -5.24 -5.94 -33.34
N VAL A 139 -5.35 -7.24 -33.08
CA VAL A 139 -4.22 -8.16 -32.94
C VAL A 139 -4.49 -9.48 -33.64
N ASP A 140 -3.42 -10.11 -34.11
CA ASP A 140 -3.40 -11.39 -34.82
C ASP A 140 -2.15 -12.20 -34.43
N GLU A 141 -1.79 -13.19 -35.25
CA GLU A 141 -0.62 -14.07 -35.07
C GLU A 141 0.74 -13.34 -35.24
N GLU A 142 0.77 -12.21 -35.96
CA GLU A 142 2.01 -11.55 -36.38
C GLU A 142 2.24 -10.20 -35.69
N SER A 143 1.18 -9.60 -35.15
CA SER A 143 1.20 -8.31 -34.46
C SER A 143 1.30 -8.46 -32.94
N ALA A 144 1.83 -7.45 -32.24
CA ALA A 144 1.80 -7.34 -30.77
C ALA A 144 2.23 -8.59 -29.96
N ASN A 145 3.15 -9.42 -30.48
CA ASN A 145 3.58 -10.70 -29.89
C ASN A 145 4.44 -10.60 -28.61
N TYR A 146 4.70 -9.37 -28.14
CA TYR A 146 5.39 -9.10 -26.88
C TYR A 146 4.54 -8.26 -25.90
N ALA A 147 3.29 -7.98 -26.24
CA ALA A 147 2.41 -7.20 -25.39
C ALA A 147 1.99 -8.01 -24.15
N ILE A 148 2.38 -7.55 -22.96
CA ILE A 148 2.10 -8.24 -21.68
C ILE A 148 0.62 -8.37 -21.35
N LEU A 149 -0.22 -7.51 -21.94
CA LEU A 149 -1.67 -7.54 -21.76
C LEU A 149 -2.31 -8.72 -22.51
N ARG A 150 -1.65 -9.28 -23.54
CA ARG A 150 -2.17 -10.42 -24.28
C ARG A 150 -1.86 -11.71 -23.52
N GLU A 151 -2.91 -12.46 -23.19
CA GLU A 151 -2.80 -13.74 -22.48
C GLU A 151 -1.92 -14.75 -23.23
N ARG A 152 -1.95 -14.68 -24.57
CA ARG A 152 -1.10 -15.49 -25.43
C ARG A 152 0.40 -15.33 -25.13
N ASN A 153 0.83 -14.10 -24.83
CA ASN A 153 2.24 -13.78 -24.63
C ASN A 153 2.66 -13.93 -23.16
N ASN A 154 1.72 -13.73 -22.24
CA ASN A 154 1.98 -13.70 -20.81
C ASN A 154 0.80 -14.32 -20.04
N ARG A 155 1.09 -15.34 -19.23
CA ARG A 155 0.11 -15.99 -18.35
C ARG A 155 0.13 -15.46 -16.92
N ALA A 156 1.17 -14.72 -16.54
CA ALA A 156 1.26 -14.09 -15.23
C ALA A 156 0.38 -12.86 -15.15
N SER A 157 -0.22 -12.63 -13.98
CA SER A 157 -0.92 -11.37 -13.73
C SER A 157 0.06 -10.19 -13.72
N ILE A 158 -0.42 -9.00 -14.05
CA ILE A 158 0.39 -7.77 -14.06
C ILE A 158 0.15 -7.06 -12.73
N LEU A 159 1.19 -6.86 -11.92
CA LEU A 159 1.08 -6.13 -10.66
C LEU A 159 0.69 -4.68 -10.95
N HIS A 160 -0.40 -4.22 -10.39
CA HIS A 160 -0.91 -2.86 -10.58
C HIS A 160 -0.62 -1.98 -9.37
N ALA A 161 -0.74 -2.51 -8.15
CA ALA A 161 -0.40 -1.79 -6.94
C ALA A 161 0.18 -2.72 -5.86
N SER A 162 1.10 -2.16 -5.11
CA SER A 162 1.67 -2.66 -3.87
C SER A 162 1.26 -1.71 -2.74
N ILE A 163 0.55 -2.23 -1.76
CA ILE A 163 -0.11 -1.44 -0.72
C ILE A 163 0.38 -1.91 0.64
N SER A 164 1.17 -1.08 1.31
CA SER A 164 1.67 -1.37 2.65
C SER A 164 0.73 -0.74 3.70
N CYS A 165 0.23 -1.54 4.63
CA CYS A 165 -0.70 -1.11 5.67
C CYS A 165 0.06 -0.95 6.99
N LYS A 166 -0.06 0.22 7.63
CA LYS A 166 0.61 0.51 8.90
C LYS A 166 -0.39 1.08 9.89
N TRP A 167 -0.86 0.23 10.81
CA TRP A 167 -1.80 0.66 11.86
C TRP A 167 -1.21 1.78 12.74
N THR A 168 0.09 1.72 13.03
CA THR A 168 0.86 2.76 13.71
C THR A 168 2.27 2.78 13.13
N ILE A 169 2.92 3.95 13.09
CA ILE A 169 4.29 4.08 12.57
C ILE A 169 5.27 4.16 13.74
N ARG A 170 6.38 3.43 13.62
CA ARG A 170 7.57 3.58 14.45
C ARG A 170 8.75 3.87 13.53
N SER A 171 9.76 4.58 14.03
CA SER A 171 10.90 5.06 13.23
C SER A 171 11.70 3.93 12.56
N ASP A 172 11.72 2.74 13.15
CA ASP A 172 12.32 1.53 12.57
C ASP A 172 11.48 0.96 11.42
N ARG A 173 10.15 1.04 11.53
CA ARG A 173 9.21 0.43 10.58
C ARG A 173 8.94 1.27 9.34
N SER A 174 9.23 2.57 9.37
CA SER A 174 9.15 3.44 8.20
C SER A 174 10.23 3.13 7.16
N GLN A 175 11.39 2.64 7.60
CA GLN A 175 12.48 2.24 6.70
C GLN A 175 12.12 1.00 5.89
N ASN A 176 11.40 0.03 6.49
CA ASN A 176 10.99 -1.17 5.79
C ASN A 176 10.13 -0.86 4.56
N CYS A 177 9.17 0.08 4.67
CA CYS A 177 8.36 0.50 3.53
C CYS A 177 9.22 1.08 2.39
N ARG A 178 10.26 1.86 2.72
CA ARG A 178 11.16 2.45 1.73
C ARG A 178 12.02 1.39 1.05
N THR A 179 12.54 0.43 1.82
CA THR A 179 13.33 -0.68 1.25
C THR A 179 12.46 -1.55 0.34
N GLU A 180 11.25 -1.91 0.75
CA GLU A 180 10.28 -2.64 -0.08
C GLU A 180 9.98 -1.88 -1.38
N ALA A 181 9.71 -0.58 -1.28
CA ALA A 181 9.48 0.29 -2.42
C ALA A 181 10.67 0.32 -3.40
N LEU A 182 11.88 0.55 -2.88
CA LEU A 182 13.11 0.58 -3.68
C LEU A 182 13.34 -0.74 -4.41
N ASN A 183 13.02 -1.87 -3.79
CA ASN A 183 13.16 -3.17 -4.44
C ASN A 183 12.14 -3.38 -5.55
N LEU A 184 10.91 -2.88 -5.42
CA LEU A 184 9.92 -2.88 -6.51
C LEU A 184 10.39 -2.01 -7.68
N ILE A 185 10.99 -0.85 -7.37
CA ILE A 185 11.51 0.07 -8.37
C ILE A 185 12.69 -0.55 -9.12
N ARG A 186 13.69 -1.06 -8.40
CA ARG A 186 14.95 -1.56 -8.97
C ARG A 186 14.77 -2.83 -9.78
N ASN A 187 13.88 -3.72 -9.36
CA ASN A 187 13.75 -5.05 -9.96
C ASN A 187 12.61 -5.16 -10.97
N ARG A 188 11.91 -4.09 -11.35
CA ARG A 188 10.82 -4.21 -12.33
C ARG A 188 11.34 -4.44 -13.75
N LYS A 189 10.61 -5.25 -14.52
CA LYS A 189 10.64 -5.26 -15.99
C LYS A 189 9.29 -4.81 -16.52
N GLY A 190 9.18 -3.53 -16.88
CA GLY A 190 7.94 -2.91 -17.36
C GLY A 190 7.49 -1.71 -16.52
N LYS A 191 6.19 -1.40 -16.56
CA LYS A 191 5.61 -0.27 -15.81
C LYS A 191 5.70 -0.54 -14.31
N LEU A 192 6.10 0.48 -13.55
CA LEU A 192 6.10 0.44 -12.09
C LEU A 192 4.65 0.33 -11.59
N PRO A 193 4.34 -0.63 -10.69
CA PRO A 193 3.05 -0.62 -9.99
C PRO A 193 2.94 0.61 -9.08
N HIS A 194 1.72 0.97 -8.69
CA HIS A 194 1.53 1.94 -7.61
C HIS A 194 2.21 1.46 -6.33
N ILE A 195 2.98 2.31 -5.67
CA ILE A 195 3.64 2.01 -4.39
C ILE A 195 3.08 2.96 -3.34
N ILE A 196 2.19 2.45 -2.50
CA ILE A 196 1.43 3.28 -1.58
C ILE A 196 1.49 2.77 -0.15
N VAL A 197 1.27 3.67 0.80
CA VAL A 197 1.13 3.32 2.22
C VAL A 197 -0.21 3.80 2.74
N VAL A 198 -0.95 2.93 3.42
CA VAL A 198 -2.17 3.30 4.16
C VAL A 198 -1.86 3.25 5.65
N THR A 199 -2.25 4.29 6.39
CA THR A 199 -1.90 4.42 7.81
C THR A 199 -3.03 4.97 8.70
N ALA A 200 -3.00 4.57 9.96
CA ALA A 200 -3.82 5.14 11.03
C ALA A 200 -2.98 5.88 12.09
N GLU A 201 -1.70 6.17 11.80
CA GLU A 201 -0.82 6.90 12.71
C GLU A 201 -1.34 8.32 12.98
N PRO A 202 -1.57 8.71 14.25
CA PRO A 202 -2.13 10.03 14.57
C PRO A 202 -1.10 11.15 14.62
N LEU A 203 0.22 10.88 14.76
CA LEU A 203 1.24 11.93 14.82
C LEU A 203 1.72 12.36 13.43
N PRO A 204 1.56 13.64 13.04
CA PRO A 204 2.07 14.14 11.76
C PRO A 204 3.57 13.90 11.56
N SER A 205 4.39 14.01 12.61
CA SER A 205 5.83 13.73 12.56
C SER A 205 6.17 12.29 12.19
N ARG A 206 5.35 11.34 12.60
CA ARG A 206 5.53 9.93 12.24
C ARG A 206 5.02 9.63 10.83
N ILE A 207 3.90 10.23 10.43
CA ILE A 207 3.43 10.18 9.03
C ILE A 207 4.51 10.74 8.10
N ALA A 208 5.08 11.89 8.44
CA ALA A 208 6.11 12.57 7.68
C ALA A 208 7.36 11.70 7.46
N SER A 209 7.72 10.83 8.41
CA SER A 209 8.86 9.92 8.26
C SER A 209 8.74 8.97 7.06
N ILE A 210 7.52 8.72 6.58
CA ILE A 210 7.22 7.90 5.39
C ILE A 210 6.79 8.78 4.22
N ALA A 211 5.94 9.79 4.45
CA ALA A 211 5.35 10.61 3.40
C ALA A 211 6.36 11.58 2.75
N LEU A 212 7.24 12.18 3.54
CA LEU A 212 8.22 13.14 3.03
C LEU A 212 9.38 12.44 2.31
N GLY A 213 9.85 13.11 1.26
CA GLY A 213 10.77 12.53 0.28
C GLY A 213 10.04 12.14 -1.01
N THR A 214 10.82 11.92 -2.05
CA THR A 214 10.33 11.64 -3.41
C THR A 214 11.09 10.47 -4.01
N GLY A 215 10.40 9.64 -4.78
CA GLY A 215 11.01 8.59 -5.60
C GLY A 215 10.69 7.17 -5.16
N ASP A 216 10.42 6.94 -3.87
CA ASP A 216 10.16 5.60 -3.35
C ASP A 216 8.65 5.29 -3.27
N ILE A 217 7.90 6.17 -2.60
CA ILE A 217 6.47 5.98 -2.32
C ILE A 217 5.68 7.01 -3.12
N ASP A 218 4.65 6.58 -3.85
CA ASP A 218 3.83 7.45 -4.66
C ASP A 218 3.01 8.40 -3.79
N CYS A 219 2.31 7.87 -2.78
CA CYS A 219 1.55 8.66 -1.82
C CYS A 219 1.28 7.87 -0.52
N VAL A 220 1.04 8.59 0.57
CA VAL A 220 0.51 8.03 1.83
C VAL A 220 -0.96 8.41 1.95
N TYR A 221 -1.79 7.45 2.35
CA TYR A 221 -3.22 7.64 2.58
C TYR A 221 -3.52 7.46 4.07
N HIS A 222 -4.12 8.48 4.68
CA HIS A 222 -4.56 8.41 6.07
C HIS A 222 -6.01 7.95 6.13
N PHE A 223 -6.33 7.06 7.06
CA PHE A 223 -7.66 6.43 7.16
C PHE A 223 -8.80 7.39 7.54
N ALA A 224 -8.47 8.58 8.03
CA ALA A 224 -9.39 9.60 8.52
C ALA A 224 -8.70 10.98 8.44
N LEU A 225 -8.28 11.40 7.23
CA LEU A 225 -7.43 12.59 7.07
C LEU A 225 -8.13 13.86 7.55
N TYR A 226 -9.41 14.01 7.22
CA TYR A 226 -10.19 15.20 7.57
C TYR A 226 -10.33 15.34 9.09
N GLU A 227 -10.57 14.22 9.79
CA GLU A 227 -10.65 14.18 11.24
C GLU A 227 -9.29 14.44 11.89
N LEU A 228 -8.20 13.94 11.31
CA LEU A 228 -6.84 14.22 11.75
C LEU A 228 -6.52 15.72 11.66
N MET A 229 -6.83 16.36 10.53
CA MET A 229 -6.63 17.80 10.34
C MET A 229 -7.40 18.60 11.39
N ALA A 230 -8.70 18.30 11.58
CA ALA A 230 -9.51 18.95 12.60
C ALA A 230 -8.99 18.71 14.03
N ALA A 231 -8.56 17.49 14.34
CA ALA A 231 -8.03 17.12 15.65
C ALA A 231 -6.73 17.86 15.99
N VAL A 232 -5.85 18.07 15.00
CA VAL A 232 -4.61 18.82 15.18
C VAL A 232 -4.87 20.31 15.37
N THR A 233 -5.79 20.90 14.58
CA THR A 233 -6.20 22.29 14.75
C THR A 233 -6.79 22.54 16.14
N GLU A 234 -7.70 21.69 16.62
CA GLU A 234 -8.31 21.85 17.95
C GLU A 234 -7.35 21.56 19.11
N ALA A 235 -6.29 20.80 18.87
CA ALA A 235 -5.26 20.53 19.87
C ALA A 235 -4.25 21.67 20.02
N ASP A 236 -4.36 22.73 19.20
CA ASP A 236 -3.47 23.90 19.17
C ASP A 236 -1.99 23.51 18.99
N LEU A 237 -1.76 22.51 18.12
CA LEU A 237 -0.43 21.98 17.81
C LEU A 237 0.06 22.57 16.49
N GLU A 238 0.51 23.83 16.52
CA GLU A 238 0.92 24.61 15.32
C GLU A 238 1.93 23.85 14.44
N ASP A 239 3.03 23.34 15.00
CA ASP A 239 4.06 22.58 14.26
C ASP A 239 3.49 21.33 13.58
N ALA A 240 2.55 20.65 14.24
CA ALA A 240 1.92 19.44 13.71
C ALA A 240 0.93 19.79 12.57
N GLY A 241 0.23 20.93 12.70
CA GLY A 241 -0.68 21.45 11.69
C GLY A 241 0.07 21.88 10.43
N GLU A 242 1.17 22.60 10.60
CA GLU A 242 2.04 23.02 9.49
C GLU A 242 2.61 21.80 8.76
N MET A 243 3.05 20.77 9.50
CA MET A 243 3.55 19.55 8.88
C MET A 243 2.49 18.79 8.08
N LEU A 244 1.24 18.71 8.58
CA LEU A 244 0.13 18.15 7.80
C LEU A 244 -0.11 18.94 6.53
N ARG A 245 -0.15 20.27 6.64
CA ARG A 245 -0.36 21.17 5.51
C ARG A 245 0.71 20.96 4.42
N ILE A 246 1.98 20.94 4.81
CA ILE A 246 3.11 20.65 3.91
C ILE A 246 2.93 19.30 3.20
N MET A 247 2.54 18.25 3.92
CA MET A 247 2.34 16.92 3.31
C MET A 247 1.14 16.88 2.36
N VAL A 248 0.02 17.52 2.70
CA VAL A 248 -1.20 17.54 1.88
C VAL A 248 -1.00 18.41 0.63
N GLU A 249 -0.57 19.66 0.80
CA GLU A 249 -0.27 20.57 -0.31
C GLU A 249 0.85 20.03 -1.21
N GLY A 250 1.85 19.38 -0.60
CA GLY A 250 2.93 18.68 -1.29
C GLY A 250 2.54 17.37 -1.98
N LYS A 251 1.25 16.99 -1.96
CA LYS A 251 0.72 15.76 -2.58
C LYS A 251 1.38 14.48 -2.05
N ARG A 252 1.80 14.49 -0.78
CA ARG A 252 2.46 13.38 -0.09
C ARG A 252 1.52 12.63 0.85
N LEU A 253 0.47 13.29 1.31
CA LEU A 253 -0.57 12.74 2.18
C LEU A 253 -1.96 13.03 1.60
N ARG A 254 -2.81 12.01 1.52
CA ARG A 254 -4.19 12.08 1.04
C ARG A 254 -5.13 11.31 1.96
N ASP A 255 -6.43 11.45 1.75
CA ASP A 255 -7.42 10.69 2.49
C ASP A 255 -7.60 9.30 1.87
N ILE A 256 -7.95 8.29 2.67
CA ILE A 256 -8.21 6.95 2.16
C ILE A 256 -9.28 6.91 1.07
N SER A 257 -10.20 7.87 1.06
CA SER A 257 -11.21 8.02 0.01
C SER A 257 -10.65 8.41 -1.37
N ASP A 258 -9.46 9.02 -1.43
CA ASP A 258 -8.78 9.36 -2.69
C ASP A 258 -8.17 8.11 -3.38
N LEU A 259 -7.83 7.09 -2.59
CA LEU A 259 -7.06 5.94 -3.07
C LEU A 259 -7.71 5.18 -4.24
N PRO A 260 -9.00 4.81 -4.22
CA PRO A 260 -9.62 4.09 -5.34
C PRO A 260 -9.53 4.84 -6.67
N LEU A 261 -9.65 6.18 -6.64
CA LEU A 261 -9.54 7.02 -7.84
C LEU A 261 -8.09 7.13 -8.31
N ASP A 262 -7.13 7.27 -7.39
CA ASP A 262 -5.71 7.27 -7.73
C ASP A 262 -5.24 5.94 -8.33
N LEU A 263 -5.85 4.81 -7.94
CA LEU A 263 -5.60 3.50 -8.55
C LEU A 263 -6.22 3.37 -9.95
N ALA A 264 -7.09 4.29 -10.37
CA ALA A 264 -7.79 4.23 -11.65
C ALA A 264 -7.04 4.89 -12.82
N VAL A 265 -5.88 5.52 -12.57
CA VAL A 265 -5.09 6.24 -13.60
C VAL A 265 -4.36 5.32 -14.59
#